data_AF-A0A6B3FGA8-F1
#
_entry.id   AF-A0A6B3FGA8-F1
#
_cell.length_a   1.000
_cell.length_b   1.000
_cell.length_c   1.000
_cell.angle_alpha   90.00
_cell.angle_beta   90.00
_cell.angle_gamma   90.00
#
_symmetry.space_group_name_H-M   'P 1'
#
loop_
_entity.id
_entity.type
_entity.pdbx_description
1 polymer ?
#
loop_
_entity_poly.entity_id
_entity_poly.type
_entity_poly.pdbx_seq_one_letter_code
_entity_poly.pdbx_strand_id
1 'polypeptide(L)'
;LITEPEKRAIHERLGPDPLRGDENGERAWQRISRSRTTIAALLMDQKVIAGVGNVYRAEVLFRHGIDPYRTGRDLTRAEWDTIWSDLVELMRE
;
A
#
# COMPACT_ATOMS: atom_id res chain seq x y z
N LEU A 1 -13.46 -14.71 20.01
CA LEU A 1 -13.08 -13.27 20.01
C LEU A 1 -11.58 -13.22 20.25
N ILE A 2 -10.86 -12.41 19.48
CA ILE A 2 -9.40 -12.28 19.58
C ILE A 2 -9.06 -11.48 20.85
N THR A 3 -8.03 -11.88 21.59
CA THR A 3 -7.59 -11.16 22.80
C THR A 3 -6.83 -9.87 22.43
N GLU A 4 -6.76 -8.90 23.35
CA GLU A 4 -6.03 -7.65 23.14
C GLU A 4 -4.54 -7.83 22.77
N PRO A 5 -3.79 -8.78 23.38
CA PRO A 5 -2.42 -9.10 22.94
C PRO A 5 -2.37 -9.63 21.50
N GLU A 6 -3.27 -10.53 21.12
CA GLU A 6 -3.33 -11.10 19.77
C GLU A 6 -3.70 -10.02 18.73
N LYS A 7 -4.61 -9.10 19.07
CA LYS A 7 -4.97 -7.96 18.22
C LYS A 7 -3.78 -7.03 17.99
N ARG A 8 -3.00 -6.72 19.03
CA ARG A 8 -1.74 -5.95 18.89
C ARG A 8 -0.74 -6.65 17.99
N ALA A 9 -0.51 -7.94 18.21
CA ALA A 9 0.42 -8.72 17.40
C ALA A 9 0.03 -8.79 15.91
N ILE A 10 -1.27 -8.80 15.60
CA ILE A 10 -1.75 -8.70 14.21
C ILE A 10 -1.44 -7.31 13.64
N HIS A 11 -1.74 -6.25 14.38
CA HIS A 11 -1.47 -4.88 13.93
C HIS A 11 0.02 -4.60 13.69
N GLU A 12 0.91 -5.16 14.51
CA GLU A 12 2.36 -5.02 14.35
C GLU A 12 2.89 -5.67 13.06
N ARG A 13 2.16 -6.63 12.50
CA ARG A 13 2.55 -7.35 11.28
C ARG A 13 2.05 -6.69 10.00
N LEU A 14 1.14 -5.72 10.11
CA LEU A 14 0.54 -5.04 8.97
C LEU A 14 1.42 -3.87 8.48
N GLY A 15 1.31 -3.58 7.19
CA GLY A 15 1.81 -2.35 6.60
C GLY A 15 1.07 -1.11 7.12
N PRO A 16 1.53 0.10 6.76
CA PRO A 16 0.71 1.30 6.97
C PRO A 16 -0.66 1.15 6.30
N ASP A 17 -1.67 1.72 6.93
CA ASP A 17 -3.07 1.65 6.53
C ASP A 17 -3.50 3.05 6.04
N PRO A 18 -3.90 3.21 4.76
CA PRO A 18 -4.34 4.50 4.21
C PRO A 18 -5.50 5.16 4.97
N LEU A 19 -6.31 4.39 5.70
CA LEU A 19 -7.41 4.93 6.50
C LEU A 19 -6.97 5.47 7.87
N ARG A 20 -5.72 5.22 8.28
CA ARG A 20 -5.14 5.80 9.49
C ARG A 20 -4.56 7.18 9.19
N GLY A 21 -5.17 8.20 9.77
CA GLY A 21 -4.85 9.61 9.48
C GLY A 21 -3.46 10.09 9.89
N ASP A 22 -2.69 9.28 10.63
CA ASP A 22 -1.31 9.56 11.03
C ASP A 22 -0.24 8.90 10.13
N GLU A 23 -0.65 8.10 9.13
CA GLU A 23 0.26 7.42 8.21
C GLU A 23 0.38 8.19 6.87
N ASN A 24 1.61 8.37 6.39
CA ASN A 24 1.93 9.09 5.14
C ASN A 24 2.54 8.18 4.06
N GLY A 25 2.41 6.86 4.23
CA GLY A 25 2.92 5.88 3.27
C GLY A 25 4.44 5.67 3.28
N GLU A 26 5.20 6.36 4.13
CA GLU A 26 6.67 6.29 4.14
C GLU A 26 7.18 4.86 4.38
N ARG A 27 6.57 4.13 5.31
CA ARG A 27 6.95 2.74 5.63
C ARG A 27 6.70 1.80 4.44
N ALA A 28 5.66 2.04 3.64
CA ALA A 28 5.41 1.29 2.42
C ALA A 28 6.42 1.67 1.34
N TRP A 29 6.68 2.97 1.14
CA TRP A 29 7.68 3.48 0.19
C TRP A 29 9.06 2.84 0.39
N GLN A 30 9.54 2.76 1.63
CA GLN A 30 10.82 2.16 1.97
C GLN A 30 10.93 0.70 1.51
N ARG A 31 9.82 -0.05 1.50
CA ARG A 31 9.79 -1.44 1.01
C ARG A 31 9.66 -1.50 -0.51
N ILE A 32 8.77 -0.68 -1.07
CA ILE A 32 8.47 -0.64 -2.50
C ILE A 32 9.71 -0.24 -3.31
N SER A 33 10.32 0.89 -2.97
CA SER A 33 11.48 1.49 -3.68
C SER A 33 12.72 0.61 -3.76
N ARG A 34 12.82 -0.45 -2.95
CA ARG A 34 13.95 -1.39 -2.94
C ARG A 34 13.61 -2.74 -3.56
N SER A 35 12.35 -2.96 -3.93
CA SER A 35 11.84 -4.26 -4.33
C SER A 35 11.92 -4.48 -5.84
N ARG A 36 12.34 -5.69 -6.23
CA ARG A 36 12.23 -6.17 -7.62
C ARG A 36 10.86 -6.79 -7.92
N THR A 37 10.01 -6.92 -6.92
CA THR A 37 8.62 -7.39 -7.07
C THR A 37 7.79 -6.33 -7.78
N THR A 38 6.77 -6.76 -8.51
CA THR A 38 5.87 -5.86 -9.22
C THR A 38 5.05 -4.99 -8.26
N ILE A 39 4.71 -3.77 -8.68
CA ILE A 39 3.91 -2.85 -7.86
C ILE A 39 2.53 -3.44 -7.55
N ALA A 40 1.94 -4.20 -8.48
CA ALA A 40 0.70 -4.91 -8.22
C ALA A 40 0.82 -5.90 -7.06
N ALA A 41 1.86 -6.73 -7.03
CA ALA A 41 2.02 -7.70 -5.96
C ALA A 41 2.34 -7.01 -4.62
N LEU A 42 3.12 -5.92 -4.64
CA LEU A 42 3.43 -5.14 -3.44
C LEU A 42 2.19 -4.48 -2.84
N LEU A 43 1.28 -3.96 -3.66
CA LEU A 43 0.01 -3.39 -3.19
C LEU A 43 -0.94 -4.45 -2.61
N MET A 44 -0.77 -5.73 -2.93
CA MET A 44 -1.55 -6.83 -2.32
C MET A 44 -0.94 -7.35 -1.02
N ASP A 45 0.33 -7.08 -0.75
CA ASP A 45 1.02 -7.57 0.43
C ASP A 45 0.60 -6.76 1.66
N GLN A 46 -0.20 -7.39 2.53
CA GLN A 46 -0.70 -6.77 3.76
C GLN A 46 0.41 -6.35 4.73
N LYS A 47 1.65 -6.82 4.56
CA LYS A 47 2.83 -6.35 5.32
C LYS A 47 3.44 -5.07 4.74
N VAL A 48 3.18 -4.79 3.45
CA VAL A 48 3.64 -3.60 2.73
C VAL A 48 2.60 -2.49 2.85
N ILE A 49 1.33 -2.80 2.64
CA ILE A 49 0.21 -1.87 2.78
C ILE A 49 -1.03 -2.63 3.23
N ALA A 50 -1.68 -2.16 4.29
CA ALA A 50 -2.87 -2.82 4.83
C ALA A 50 -4.14 -2.35 4.09
N GLY A 51 -5.13 -3.23 3.98
CA GLY A 51 -6.46 -2.89 3.49
C GLY A 51 -6.62 -2.80 1.97
N VAL A 52 -5.51 -2.65 1.22
CA VAL A 52 -5.56 -2.68 -0.25
C VAL A 52 -5.82 -4.09 -0.76
N GLY A 53 -6.88 -4.22 -1.57
CA GLY A 53 -7.27 -5.45 -2.25
C GLY A 53 -7.27 -5.29 -3.77
N ASN A 54 -7.76 -6.31 -4.48
CA ASN A 54 -7.69 -6.36 -5.94
C ASN A 54 -8.36 -5.17 -6.64
N VAL A 55 -9.50 -4.71 -6.14
CA VAL A 55 -10.25 -3.57 -6.73
C VAL A 55 -9.43 -2.30 -6.61
N TYR A 56 -9.06 -1.88 -5.39
CA TYR A 56 -8.28 -0.66 -5.17
C TYR A 56 -6.92 -0.69 -5.86
N ARG A 57 -6.22 -1.84 -5.84
CA ARG A 57 -4.96 -2.01 -6.58
C ARG A 57 -5.14 -1.75 -8.08
N ALA A 58 -6.18 -2.34 -8.68
CA ALA A 58 -6.42 -2.18 -10.11
C ALA A 58 -6.81 -0.74 -10.44
N GLU A 59 -7.72 -0.17 -9.65
CA GLU A 59 -8.22 1.20 -9.82
C GLU A 59 -7.11 2.24 -9.72
N VAL A 60 -6.32 2.22 -8.65
CA VAL A 60 -5.26 3.23 -8.44
C VAL A 60 -4.17 3.14 -9.52
N LEU A 61 -3.75 1.93 -9.89
CA LEU A 61 -2.75 1.76 -10.94
C LEU A 61 -3.27 2.20 -12.31
N PHE A 62 -4.56 1.95 -12.59
CA PHE A 62 -5.22 2.42 -13.80
C PHE A 62 -5.30 3.95 -13.85
N ARG A 63 -5.76 4.61 -12.77
CA ARG A 63 -5.85 6.08 -12.66
C ARG A 63 -4.53 6.78 -12.90
N HIS A 64 -3.43 6.21 -12.40
CA HIS A 64 -2.08 6.77 -12.58
C HIS A 64 -1.36 6.28 -13.84
N GLY A 65 -1.96 5.40 -14.66
CA GLY A 65 -1.33 4.86 -15.86
C GLY A 65 -0.05 4.05 -15.59
N ILE A 66 0.00 3.38 -14.43
CA ILE A 66 1.17 2.60 -14.01
C ILE A 66 0.97 1.13 -14.41
N ASP A 67 1.91 0.59 -15.18
CA ASP A 67 1.95 -0.82 -15.53
C ASP A 67 2.00 -1.68 -14.24
N PRO A 68 1.02 -2.57 -13.98
CA PRO A 68 1.01 -3.41 -12.79
C PRO A 68 2.25 -4.32 -12.67
N TYR A 69 2.95 -4.60 -13.77
CA TYR A 69 4.16 -5.40 -13.80
C TYR A 69 5.45 -4.58 -13.59
N ARG A 70 5.37 -3.24 -13.53
CA ARG A 70 6.51 -2.39 -13.18
C ARG A 70 7.04 -2.79 -11.81
N THR A 71 8.36 -2.92 -11.66
CA THR A 71 8.94 -3.29 -10.37
C THR A 71 8.90 -2.12 -9.40
N GLY A 72 8.77 -2.39 -8.09
CA GLY A 72 8.67 -1.34 -7.08
C GLY A 72 9.88 -0.39 -7.06
N ARG A 73 11.08 -0.90 -7.33
CA ARG A 73 12.32 -0.10 -7.43
C ARG A 73 12.36 0.84 -8.64
N ASP A 74 11.53 0.60 -9.65
CA ASP A 74 11.44 1.45 -10.84
C ASP A 74 10.30 2.50 -10.69
N LEU A 75 9.56 2.47 -9.58
CA LEU A 75 8.59 3.50 -9.22
C LEU A 75 9.32 4.71 -8.64
N THR A 76 8.92 5.91 -9.02
CA THR A 76 9.47 7.15 -8.46
C THR A 76 8.77 7.54 -7.16
N ARG A 77 9.43 8.38 -6.36
CA ARG A 77 8.82 8.90 -5.13
C ARG A 77 7.55 9.70 -5.41
N ALA A 78 7.56 10.52 -6.46
CA ALA A 78 6.42 11.34 -6.84
C ALA A 78 5.20 10.47 -7.25
N GLU A 79 5.40 9.41 -8.04
CA GLU A 79 4.32 8.47 -8.39
C GLU A 79 3.76 7.78 -7.14
N TRP A 80 4.63 7.38 -6.20
CA TRP A 80 4.18 6.78 -4.95
C TRP A 80 3.35 7.74 -4.11
N ASP A 81 3.79 8.99 -3.96
CA ASP A 81 3.06 9.98 -3.17
C ASP A 81 1.66 10.24 -3.74
N THR A 82 1.52 10.25 -5.08
CA THR A 82 0.21 10.36 -5.72
C THR A 82 -0.64 9.11 -5.54
N ILE A 83 -0.06 7.90 -5.65
CA ILE A 83 -0.76 6.63 -5.40
C ILE A 83 -1.27 6.59 -3.96
N TRP A 84 -0.45 6.98 -2.98
CA TRP A 84 -0.84 6.96 -1.58
C TRP A 84 -2.02 7.91 -1.34
N SER A 85 -1.95 9.15 -1.86
CA SER A 85 -3.05 10.11 -1.73
C SER A 85 -4.35 9.58 -2.34
N ASP A 86 -4.31 9.01 -3.55
CA ASP A 86 -5.50 8.46 -4.22
C ASP A 86 -6.04 7.24 -3.46
N LEU A 87 -5.19 6.38 -2.87
CA LEU A 87 -5.64 5.29 -2.01
C LEU A 87 -6.36 5.79 -0.74
N VAL A 88 -5.87 6.86 -0.11
CA VAL A 88 -6.53 7.47 1.06
C VAL A 88 -7.92 7.97 0.70
N GLU A 89 -8.09 8.54 -0.49
CA GLU A 89 -9.39 9.01 -1.01
C GLU A 89 -10.30 7.84 -1.39
N LEU A 90 -9.83 6.94 -2.26
CA LEU A 90 -10.56 5.78 -2.78
C LEU A 90 -11.12 4.87 -1.68
N MET A 91 -10.37 4.66 -0.60
CA MET A 91 -10.77 3.72 0.45
C MET A 91 -11.74 4.34 1.47
N ARG A 92 -11.95 5.66 1.43
CA ARG A 92 -12.92 6.37 2.30
C ARG A 92 -14.32 6.45 1.69
N GLU A 93 -14.44 6.28 0.38
CA GLU A 93 -15.71 6.18 -0.36
C GLU A 93 -16.42 4.84 -0.07
#